data_AF-A0A2E2TZ04-F1
#
_entry.id   AF-A0A2E2TZ04-F1
#
_cell.length_a   1.000
_cell.length_b   1.000
_cell.length_c   1.000
_cell.angle_alpha   90.00
_cell.angle_beta   90.00
_cell.angle_gamma   90.00
#
_symmetry.space_group_name_H-M   'P 1'
#
loop_
_entity.id
_entity.type
_entity.pdbx_description
1 polymer ?
#
loop_
_entity_poly.entity_id
_entity_poly.type
_entity_poly.pdbx_seq_one_letter_code
_entity_poly.pdbx_strand_id
1 'polypeptide(L)'
;MSKLLKVLKGNIDSSDFILICIEFLFEKVSNNVNDQLKDVIDAYHTMDYDSAIRKIGELIECKENFRDYETFEDEFSEIRKLLKTTSFKKNDDPLNCKSRRLYEVRVSSLWLSDLSGEYLKSMWLFSQFLESFDPLQHKALKTVKSEGDISMIFIDMKLIGEASYNEELIRSCRELRLTQPFKDRGPVQEAVDSLSPPNFRARHRIPSIYLNNEPKKTFPDIFSLTSKKGFSQLNSQAPFVNSISGTTYEFCVFAKHFARYLKDKYSLEQTQTHLNNVAKVMSNFMMKNGYHSMFEVVKVFEQPAVKEFLERSNVVIDLKDSIYLMPVLEAAEYSRLVTIMENMNVEINERAGLDDGLEKMQQSYDSGYSSDEDKSPDRACYNKNIKKSKR
;
A
#
# COMPACT_ATOMS: atom_id res chain seq x y z
N MET A 1 24.29 15.64 20.21
CA MET A 1 23.07 14.85 19.90
C MET A 1 23.27 14.18 18.56
N SER A 2 23.26 12.84 18.53
CA SER A 2 23.39 12.06 17.30
C SER A 2 22.26 12.37 16.32
N LYS A 3 22.47 12.13 15.02
CA LYS A 3 21.43 12.32 13.99
C LYS A 3 20.18 11.48 14.29
N LEU A 4 20.37 10.26 14.80
CA LEU A 4 19.30 9.35 15.19
C LEU A 4 18.45 9.90 16.33
N LEU A 5 19.06 10.41 17.40
CA LEU A 5 18.33 11.03 18.52
C LEU A 5 17.49 12.24 18.08
N LYS A 6 17.93 12.99 17.05
CA LYS A 6 17.11 14.09 16.50
C LYS A 6 15.85 13.59 15.81
N VAL A 7 15.95 12.44 15.14
CA VAL A 7 14.86 11.85 14.37
C VAL A 7 13.86 11.17 15.32
N LEU A 8 14.35 10.39 16.29
CA LEU A 8 13.51 9.73 17.30
C LEU A 8 12.69 10.70 18.16
N LYS A 9 13.20 11.92 18.37
CA LYS A 9 12.48 12.99 19.08
C LYS A 9 11.52 13.79 18.18
N GLY A 10 11.54 13.54 16.87
CA GLY A 10 10.67 14.20 15.90
C GLY A 10 9.25 13.62 15.89
N ASN A 11 8.45 14.15 14.98
CA ASN A 11 7.09 13.66 14.76
C ASN A 11 7.10 12.43 13.82
N ILE A 12 7.34 11.25 14.39
CA ILE A 12 7.40 9.98 13.64
C ILE A 12 6.13 9.14 13.86
N ASP A 13 5.71 8.39 12.83
CA ASP A 13 4.65 7.37 12.92
C ASP A 13 5.23 5.97 13.28
N SER A 14 4.38 4.95 13.39
CA SER A 14 4.81 3.57 13.69
C SER A 14 5.72 2.98 12.62
N SER A 15 5.47 3.29 11.34
CA SER A 15 6.29 2.79 10.22
C SER A 15 7.68 3.39 10.27
N ASP A 16 7.77 4.71 10.44
CA ASP A 16 9.00 5.46 10.61
C ASP A 16 9.79 4.92 11.81
N PHE A 17 9.14 4.77 12.97
CA PHE A 17 9.77 4.22 14.16
C PHE A 17 10.39 2.84 13.90
N ILE A 18 9.64 1.91 13.29
CA ILE A 18 10.13 0.56 12.99
C ILE A 18 11.31 0.61 12.03
N LEU A 19 11.20 1.36 10.92
CA LEU A 19 12.24 1.46 9.90
C LEU A 19 13.53 2.08 10.45
N ILE A 20 13.42 3.16 11.21
CA ILE A 20 14.54 3.82 11.87
C ILE A 20 15.23 2.85 12.85
N CYS A 21 14.44 2.10 13.63
CA CYS A 21 14.99 1.08 14.51
C CYS A 21 15.66 -0.05 13.73
N ILE A 22 15.11 -0.51 12.62
CA ILE A 22 15.74 -1.55 11.78
C ILE A 22 17.08 -1.04 11.24
N GLU A 23 17.14 0.17 10.67
CA GLU A 23 18.38 0.76 10.15
C GLU A 23 19.43 0.86 11.27
N PHE A 24 19.04 1.41 12.42
CA PHE A 24 19.93 1.54 13.56
C PHE A 24 20.42 0.18 14.07
N LEU A 25 19.53 -0.78 14.26
CA LEU A 25 19.89 -2.12 14.71
C LEU A 25 20.78 -2.83 13.69
N PHE A 26 20.47 -2.75 12.40
CA PHE A 26 21.26 -3.36 11.33
C PHE A 26 22.73 -2.92 11.37
N GLU A 27 23.00 -1.64 11.66
CA GLU A 27 24.37 -1.15 11.77
C GLU A 27 25.11 -1.59 13.04
N LYS A 28 24.39 -1.94 14.12
CA LYS A 28 24.96 -2.05 15.48
C LYS A 28 24.82 -3.42 16.14
N VAL A 29 23.96 -4.29 15.64
CA VAL A 29 23.84 -5.66 16.15
C VAL A 29 25.06 -6.49 15.77
N SER A 30 25.43 -7.43 16.63
CA SER A 30 26.44 -8.43 16.34
C SER A 30 25.95 -9.40 15.25
N ASN A 31 26.85 -9.91 14.40
CA ASN A 31 26.52 -10.80 13.26
C ASN A 31 25.64 -12.03 13.62
N ASN A 32 25.63 -12.45 14.88
CA ASN A 32 24.83 -13.56 15.41
C ASN A 32 23.36 -13.23 15.69
N VAL A 33 22.93 -11.97 15.55
CA VAL A 33 21.57 -11.49 15.85
C VAL A 33 20.77 -11.20 14.56
N ASN A 34 21.35 -11.45 13.40
CA ASN A 34 20.74 -11.19 12.09
C ASN A 34 19.39 -11.88 11.88
N ASP A 35 19.18 -13.08 12.43
CA ASP A 35 17.90 -13.79 12.33
C ASP A 35 16.80 -13.10 13.15
N GLN A 36 17.12 -12.56 14.32
CA GLN A 36 16.16 -11.81 15.14
C GLN A 36 15.78 -10.48 14.49
N LEU A 37 16.73 -9.81 13.82
CA LEU A 37 16.43 -8.60 13.04
C LEU A 37 15.60 -8.93 11.80
N LYS A 38 15.85 -10.08 11.16
CA LYS A 38 15.02 -10.56 10.06
C LYS A 38 13.57 -10.78 10.49
N ASP A 39 13.34 -11.33 11.68
CA ASP A 39 11.99 -11.45 12.22
C ASP A 39 11.26 -10.10 12.39
N VAL A 40 11.98 -9.03 12.75
CA VAL A 40 11.40 -7.67 12.81
C VAL A 40 11.00 -7.22 11.40
N ILE A 41 11.87 -7.44 10.42
CA ILE A 41 11.63 -7.10 9.02
C ILE A 41 10.44 -7.89 8.46
N ASP A 42 10.32 -9.18 8.79
CA ASP A 42 9.21 -10.05 8.39
C ASP A 42 7.87 -9.55 8.97
N ALA A 43 7.86 -9.22 10.26
CA ALA A 43 6.68 -8.64 10.92
C ALA A 43 6.30 -7.29 10.29
N TYR A 44 7.28 -6.42 10.02
CA TYR A 44 7.04 -5.14 9.35
C TYR A 44 6.49 -5.36 7.93
N HIS A 45 7.09 -6.22 7.13
CA HIS A 45 6.66 -6.50 5.75
C HIS A 45 5.20 -6.95 5.68
N THR A 46 4.81 -7.84 6.60
CA THR A 46 3.45 -8.37 6.74
C THR A 46 2.48 -7.44 7.49
N MET A 47 2.92 -6.23 7.82
CA MET A 47 2.14 -5.20 8.53
C MET A 47 1.73 -5.56 9.95
N ASP A 48 2.41 -6.53 10.57
CA ASP A 48 2.27 -6.81 11.99
C ASP A 48 3.19 -5.88 12.80
N TYR A 49 2.82 -4.60 12.84
CA TYR A 49 3.60 -3.56 13.51
C TYR A 49 3.75 -3.84 15.00
N ASP A 50 2.73 -4.40 15.65
CA ASP A 50 2.81 -4.73 17.07
C ASP A 50 3.85 -5.82 17.34
N SER A 51 3.92 -6.87 16.50
CA SER A 51 4.99 -7.85 16.60
C SER A 51 6.36 -7.26 16.29
N ALA A 52 6.47 -6.39 15.28
CA ALA A 52 7.74 -5.73 14.94
C ALA A 52 8.25 -4.87 16.11
N ILE A 53 7.37 -4.03 16.69
CA ILE A 53 7.67 -3.17 17.84
C ILE A 53 8.06 -3.98 19.06
N ARG A 54 7.33 -5.06 19.36
CA ARG A 54 7.67 -5.96 20.47
C ARG A 54 9.06 -6.59 20.29
N LYS A 55 9.34 -7.11 19.09
CA LYS A 55 10.64 -7.72 18.76
C LYS A 55 11.80 -6.71 18.82
N ILE A 56 11.57 -5.46 18.42
CA ILE A 56 12.54 -4.36 18.63
C ILE A 56 12.83 -4.18 20.13
N GLY A 57 11.79 -4.17 20.97
CA GLY A 57 11.93 -4.10 22.42
C GLY A 57 12.76 -5.26 22.99
N GLU A 58 12.47 -6.49 22.56
CA GLU A 58 13.23 -7.68 22.97
C GLU A 58 14.71 -7.60 22.56
N LEU A 59 14.98 -7.09 21.35
CA LEU A 59 16.33 -6.92 20.84
C LEU A 59 17.16 -5.95 21.68
N ILE A 60 16.60 -4.78 22.05
CA ILE A 60 17.33 -3.71 22.76
C ILE A 60 17.54 -3.98 24.26
N GLU A 61 16.70 -4.82 24.88
CA GLU A 61 16.87 -5.20 26.29
C GLU A 61 18.00 -6.22 26.47
N CYS A 62 18.30 -7.01 25.44
CA CYS A 62 19.37 -8.00 25.45
C CYS A 62 20.74 -7.36 25.14
N LYS A 63 21.41 -6.83 26.17
CA LYS A 63 22.73 -6.16 26.03
C LYS A 63 23.78 -6.97 25.27
N GLU A 64 23.77 -8.30 25.44
CA GLU A 64 24.69 -9.24 24.79
C GLU A 64 24.59 -9.24 23.26
N ASN A 65 23.51 -8.69 22.70
CA ASN A 65 23.34 -8.55 21.26
C ASN A 65 24.29 -7.51 20.63
N PHE A 66 24.91 -6.64 21.43
CA PHE A 66 25.65 -5.48 20.96
C PHE A 66 27.08 -5.46 21.50
N ARG A 67 28.06 -5.24 20.61
CA ARG A 67 29.48 -5.15 21.00
C ARG A 67 29.80 -3.90 21.83
N ASP A 68 29.14 -2.79 21.51
CA ASP A 68 29.40 -1.47 22.12
C ASP A 68 28.12 -0.88 22.74
N TYR A 69 27.38 -1.69 23.49
CA TYR A 69 26.06 -1.31 24.04
C TYR A 69 26.06 0.04 24.76
N GLU A 70 27.04 0.26 25.64
CA GLU A 70 27.15 1.48 26.46
C GLU A 70 27.35 2.75 25.61
N THR A 71 27.91 2.63 24.41
CA THR A 71 28.11 3.77 23.49
C THR A 71 26.79 4.30 22.95
N PHE A 72 25.74 3.48 22.93
CA PHE A 72 24.44 3.81 22.36
C PHE A 72 23.33 3.91 23.42
N GLU A 73 23.70 4.05 24.69
CA GLU A 73 22.74 4.06 25.80
C GLU A 73 21.72 5.20 25.66
N ASP A 74 22.13 6.37 25.16
CA ASP A 74 21.23 7.50 24.91
C ASP A 74 20.16 7.15 23.86
N GLU A 75 20.57 6.56 22.73
CA GLU A 75 19.68 6.06 21.68
C GLU A 75 18.74 4.98 22.22
N PHE A 76 19.26 3.97 22.91
CA PHE A 76 18.45 2.90 23.50
C PHE A 76 17.48 3.42 24.56
N SER A 77 17.88 4.42 25.34
CA SER A 77 17.02 5.08 26.32
C SER A 77 15.85 5.81 25.65
N GLU A 78 16.10 6.54 24.56
CA GLU A 78 15.02 7.18 23.81
C GLU A 78 14.10 6.16 23.13
N ILE A 79 14.64 5.09 22.53
CA ILE A 79 13.83 4.00 21.96
C ILE A 79 12.96 3.37 23.06
N ARG A 80 13.52 3.02 24.23
CA ARG A 80 12.76 2.45 25.36
C ARG A 80 11.67 3.39 25.85
N LYS A 81 11.95 4.69 25.92
CA LYS A 81 10.95 5.71 26.26
C LYS A 81 9.80 5.71 25.24
N LEU A 82 10.09 5.72 23.95
CA LEU A 82 9.09 5.69 22.88
C LEU A 82 8.25 4.40 22.91
N LEU A 83 8.88 3.24 23.13
CA LEU A 83 8.18 1.96 23.29
C LEU A 83 7.22 2.00 24.48
N LYS A 84 7.63 2.57 25.62
CA LYS A 84 6.82 2.67 26.83
C LYS A 84 5.65 3.64 26.69
N THR A 85 5.87 4.80 26.04
CA THR A 85 4.82 5.81 25.87
C THR A 85 3.93 5.54 24.67
N THR A 86 4.40 4.75 23.70
CA THR A 86 3.77 4.52 22.39
C THR A 86 3.41 5.82 21.66
N SER A 87 4.16 6.90 21.91
CA SER A 87 3.79 8.24 21.42
C SER A 87 3.74 8.33 19.90
N PHE A 88 4.58 7.57 19.19
CA PHE A 88 4.58 7.49 17.73
C PHE A 88 3.26 6.95 17.15
N LYS A 89 2.52 6.09 17.88
CA LYS A 89 1.23 5.55 17.42
C LYS A 89 0.16 6.63 17.26
N LYS A 90 0.31 7.76 17.97
CA LYS A 90 -0.63 8.90 17.86
C LYS A 90 -0.52 9.62 16.51
N ASN A 91 0.59 9.40 15.81
CA ASN A 91 0.88 9.99 14.52
C ASN A 91 0.55 9.04 13.36
N ASP A 92 0.07 7.82 13.65
CA ASP A 92 -0.38 6.87 12.63
C ASP A 92 -1.58 7.48 11.88
N ASP A 93 -1.38 7.77 10.60
CA ASP A 93 -2.39 8.30 9.71
C ASP A 93 -2.17 7.70 8.30
N PRO A 94 -3.18 7.04 7.70
CA PRO A 94 -3.09 6.46 6.36
C PRO A 94 -2.59 7.46 5.31
N LEU A 95 -2.86 8.76 5.52
CA LEU A 95 -2.44 9.83 4.63
C LEU A 95 -0.96 10.18 4.76
N ASN A 96 -0.36 9.94 5.93
CA ASN A 96 1.00 10.35 6.29
C ASN A 96 2.03 9.21 6.36
N CYS A 97 1.64 7.94 6.14
CA CYS A 97 2.55 6.77 6.09
C CYS A 97 3.48 6.72 4.86
N LYS A 98 4.28 7.77 4.62
CA LYS A 98 5.09 7.97 3.40
C LYS A 98 6.21 6.93 3.26
N SER A 99 6.90 6.62 4.36
CA SER A 99 8.00 5.65 4.39
C SER A 99 7.52 4.24 4.05
N ARG A 100 6.35 3.84 4.57
CA ARG A 100 5.71 2.58 4.19
C ARG A 100 5.38 2.50 2.72
N ARG A 101 4.82 3.56 2.14
CA ARG A 101 4.51 3.62 0.70
C ARG A 101 5.76 3.42 -0.15
N LEU A 102 6.84 4.11 0.20
CA LEU A 102 8.12 3.96 -0.49
C LEU A 102 8.62 2.52 -0.39
N TYR A 103 8.61 1.95 0.82
CA TYR A 103 9.01 0.57 1.06
C TYR A 103 8.25 -0.42 0.17
N GLU A 104 6.91 -0.34 0.17
CA GLU A 104 6.05 -1.27 -0.59
C GLU A 104 6.28 -1.16 -2.10
N VAL A 105 6.40 0.05 -2.64
CA VAL A 105 6.70 0.26 -4.06
C VAL A 105 8.08 -0.29 -4.42
N ARG A 106 9.08 -0.08 -3.56
CA ARG A 106 10.46 -0.51 -3.81
C ARG A 106 10.62 -2.01 -3.74
N VAL A 107 10.12 -2.65 -2.68
CA VAL A 107 10.19 -4.10 -2.54
C VAL A 107 9.49 -4.79 -3.71
N SER A 108 8.32 -4.28 -4.10
CA SER A 108 7.57 -4.83 -5.24
C SER A 108 8.27 -4.64 -6.58
N SER A 109 8.86 -3.47 -6.81
CA SER A 109 9.62 -3.20 -8.04
C SER A 109 10.82 -4.13 -8.18
N LEU A 110 11.56 -4.33 -7.08
CA LEU A 110 12.72 -5.21 -7.07
C LEU A 110 12.31 -6.68 -7.24
N TRP A 111 11.29 -7.12 -6.50
CA TRP A 111 10.76 -8.48 -6.59
C TRP A 111 10.30 -8.81 -8.01
N LEU A 112 9.60 -7.89 -8.68
CA LEU A 112 9.15 -8.08 -10.07
C LEU A 112 10.29 -8.03 -11.10
N SER A 113 11.38 -7.31 -10.80
CA SER A 113 12.54 -7.25 -11.69
C SER A 113 13.39 -8.53 -11.69
N ASP A 114 13.27 -9.35 -10.66
CA ASP A 114 14.05 -10.58 -10.44
C ASP A 114 13.16 -11.83 -10.39
N LEU A 115 12.11 -11.86 -11.22
CA LEU A 115 11.20 -12.99 -11.27
C LEU A 115 11.88 -14.26 -11.78
N SER A 116 11.87 -15.30 -10.96
CA SER A 116 12.36 -16.62 -11.36
C SER A 116 11.48 -17.27 -12.43
N GLY A 117 12.05 -18.24 -13.16
CA GLY A 117 11.33 -19.01 -14.18
C GLY A 117 10.09 -19.74 -13.66
N GLU A 118 10.04 -20.10 -12.38
CA GLU A 118 8.87 -20.76 -11.76
C GLU A 118 7.68 -19.79 -11.61
N TYR A 119 7.94 -18.52 -11.28
CA TYR A 119 6.88 -17.50 -11.26
C TYR A 119 6.35 -17.24 -12.66
N LEU A 120 7.24 -17.06 -13.64
CA LEU A 120 6.85 -16.85 -15.04
C LEU A 120 6.05 -18.03 -15.61
N LYS A 121 6.44 -19.27 -15.27
CA LYS A 121 5.69 -20.49 -15.63
C LYS A 121 4.29 -20.50 -15.00
N SER A 122 4.17 -20.12 -13.74
CA SER A 122 2.89 -20.04 -13.04
C SER A 122 1.97 -19.00 -13.67
N MET A 123 2.52 -17.83 -14.03
CA MET A 123 1.79 -16.79 -14.77
C MET A 123 1.37 -17.25 -16.17
N TRP A 124 2.23 -17.99 -16.87
CA TRP A 124 1.87 -18.57 -18.16
C TRP A 124 0.71 -19.56 -18.03
N LEU A 125 0.73 -20.47 -17.05
CA LEU A 125 -0.40 -21.38 -16.78
C LEU A 125 -1.68 -20.62 -16.45
N PHE A 126 -1.56 -19.51 -15.72
CA PHE A 126 -2.70 -18.65 -15.40
C PHE A 126 -3.28 -17.98 -16.66
N SER A 127 -2.42 -17.50 -17.58
CA SER A 127 -2.86 -16.98 -18.89
C SER A 127 -3.61 -18.03 -19.71
N GLN A 128 -3.11 -19.27 -19.77
CA GLN A 128 -3.79 -20.39 -20.45
C GLN A 128 -5.15 -20.72 -19.81
N PHE A 129 -5.25 -20.56 -18.48
CA PHE A 129 -6.51 -20.71 -17.77
C PHE A 129 -7.49 -19.60 -18.12
N LEU A 130 -7.06 -18.32 -18.16
CA LEU A 130 -7.94 -17.20 -18.51
C LEU A 130 -8.49 -17.32 -19.95
N GLU A 131 -7.69 -17.80 -20.90
CA GLU A 131 -8.13 -18.07 -22.28
C GLU A 131 -9.32 -19.06 -22.33
N SER A 132 -9.46 -19.96 -21.35
CA SER A 132 -10.62 -20.87 -21.28
C SER A 132 -11.95 -20.17 -20.96
N PHE A 133 -11.93 -18.91 -20.52
CA PHE A 133 -13.10 -18.10 -20.22
C PHE A 133 -13.42 -17.06 -21.28
N ASP A 134 -12.51 -16.79 -22.22
CA ASP A 134 -12.61 -15.64 -23.10
C ASP A 134 -13.41 -15.95 -24.39
N PRO A 135 -14.59 -15.35 -24.60
CA PRO A 135 -15.29 -15.42 -25.88
C PRO A 135 -14.65 -14.55 -26.99
N LEU A 136 -13.71 -13.66 -26.68
CA LEU A 136 -13.05 -12.75 -27.64
C LEU A 136 -11.84 -13.37 -28.36
N GLN A 137 -11.45 -14.61 -28.03
CA GLN A 137 -10.28 -15.29 -28.60
C GLN A 137 -8.98 -14.50 -28.48
N HIS A 138 -8.76 -13.78 -27.37
CA HIS A 138 -7.42 -13.30 -27.06
C HIS A 138 -6.51 -14.52 -26.87
N LYS A 139 -5.67 -14.77 -27.88
CA LYS A 139 -4.72 -15.88 -27.86
C LYS A 139 -3.85 -15.74 -26.62
N ALA A 140 -3.86 -16.75 -25.78
CA ALA A 140 -3.00 -16.76 -24.60
C ALA A 140 -1.55 -16.50 -25.02
N LEU A 141 -0.81 -15.89 -24.11
CA LEU A 141 0.60 -15.64 -24.33
C LEU A 141 1.31 -16.99 -24.51
N LYS A 142 2.05 -17.13 -25.63
CA LYS A 142 2.84 -18.34 -25.89
C LYS A 142 3.89 -18.58 -24.80
N THR A 143 4.40 -17.50 -24.21
CA THR A 143 5.31 -17.48 -23.07
C THR A 143 5.14 -16.16 -22.32
N VAL A 144 5.33 -16.16 -21.01
CA VAL A 144 5.41 -14.95 -20.18
C VAL A 144 6.89 -14.66 -19.91
N LYS A 145 7.38 -13.50 -20.34
CA LYS A 145 8.81 -13.14 -20.26
C LYS A 145 9.06 -11.76 -19.66
N SER A 146 8.02 -10.95 -19.54
CA SER A 146 8.15 -9.55 -19.17
C SER A 146 7.05 -9.11 -18.21
N GLU A 147 7.27 -7.98 -17.55
CA GLU A 147 6.23 -7.30 -16.79
C GLU A 147 5.05 -6.85 -17.67
N GLY A 148 5.29 -6.52 -18.94
CA GLY A 148 4.24 -6.19 -19.90
C GLY A 148 3.28 -7.37 -20.12
N ASP A 149 3.81 -8.59 -20.22
CA ASP A 149 3.02 -9.82 -20.31
C ASP A 149 2.16 -10.04 -19.06
N ILE A 150 2.74 -9.81 -17.89
CA ILE A 150 2.04 -9.90 -16.59
C ILE A 150 0.91 -8.88 -16.51
N SER A 151 1.14 -7.64 -16.96
CA SER A 151 0.13 -6.59 -17.03
C SER A 151 -1.07 -7.00 -17.89
N MET A 152 -0.80 -7.58 -19.08
CA MET A 152 -1.86 -8.10 -19.96
C MET A 152 -2.71 -9.18 -19.27
N ILE A 153 -2.08 -10.12 -18.58
CA ILE A 153 -2.79 -11.19 -17.85
C ILE A 153 -3.75 -10.61 -16.80
N PHE A 154 -3.34 -9.56 -16.07
CA PHE A 154 -4.22 -8.94 -15.08
C PHE A 154 -5.31 -8.07 -15.71
N ILE A 155 -5.06 -7.46 -16.87
CA ILE A 155 -6.10 -6.81 -17.67
C ILE A 155 -7.14 -7.83 -18.10
N ASP A 156 -6.71 -8.99 -18.61
CA ASP A 156 -7.61 -10.08 -19.04
C ASP A 156 -8.46 -10.60 -17.87
N MET A 157 -7.83 -10.84 -16.71
CA MET A 157 -8.54 -11.26 -15.49
C MET A 157 -9.65 -10.27 -15.13
N LYS A 158 -9.34 -8.97 -15.14
CA LYS A 158 -10.30 -7.90 -14.83
C LYS A 158 -11.43 -7.86 -15.87
N LEU A 159 -11.10 -7.90 -17.16
CA LEU A 159 -12.09 -7.91 -18.24
C LEU A 159 -13.01 -9.12 -18.13
N ILE A 160 -12.49 -10.32 -17.85
CA ILE A 160 -13.30 -11.52 -17.64
C ILE A 160 -14.18 -11.40 -16.38
N GLY A 161 -13.67 -10.81 -15.30
CA GLY A 161 -14.42 -10.59 -14.08
C GLY A 161 -15.57 -9.58 -14.23
N GLU A 162 -15.41 -8.58 -15.10
CA GLU A 162 -16.41 -7.57 -15.43
C GLU A 162 -17.39 -8.03 -16.52
N ALA A 163 -16.87 -8.75 -17.51
CA ALA A 163 -17.64 -9.14 -18.66
C ALA A 163 -18.54 -10.33 -18.32
N SER A 164 -19.82 -10.18 -18.64
CA SER A 164 -20.89 -11.06 -18.14
C SER A 164 -20.96 -12.41 -18.89
N TYR A 165 -19.82 -13.04 -19.17
CA TYR A 165 -19.73 -14.20 -20.05
C TYR A 165 -19.71 -15.56 -19.34
N ASN A 166 -19.44 -15.60 -18.03
CA ASN A 166 -19.48 -16.83 -17.24
C ASN A 166 -20.36 -16.66 -15.99
N GLU A 167 -21.56 -17.23 -16.01
CA GLU A 167 -22.55 -17.11 -14.92
C GLU A 167 -22.04 -17.64 -13.57
N GLU A 168 -21.25 -18.72 -13.57
CA GLU A 168 -20.69 -19.28 -12.33
C GLU A 168 -19.67 -18.33 -11.70
N LEU A 169 -18.80 -17.76 -12.53
CA LEU A 169 -17.76 -16.80 -12.10
C LEU A 169 -18.40 -15.50 -11.62
N ILE A 170 -19.39 -14.97 -12.35
CA ILE A 170 -20.15 -13.78 -11.95
C ILE A 170 -20.86 -14.01 -10.63
N ARG A 171 -21.53 -15.16 -10.47
CA ARG A 171 -22.23 -15.49 -9.23
C ARG A 171 -21.25 -15.54 -8.07
N SER A 172 -20.12 -16.23 -8.24
CA SER A 172 -19.07 -16.32 -7.21
C SER A 172 -18.48 -14.95 -6.86
N CYS A 173 -18.21 -14.10 -7.86
CA CYS A 173 -17.77 -12.72 -7.66
C CYS A 173 -18.82 -11.88 -6.91
N ARG A 174 -20.11 -12.01 -7.23
CA ARG A 174 -21.19 -11.31 -6.53
C ARG A 174 -21.34 -11.80 -5.09
N GLU A 175 -21.35 -13.11 -4.87
CA GLU A 175 -21.44 -13.71 -3.53
C GLU A 175 -20.32 -13.21 -2.63
N LEU A 176 -19.07 -13.23 -3.11
CA LEU A 176 -17.93 -12.79 -2.32
C LEU A 176 -17.87 -11.26 -2.16
N ARG A 177 -18.27 -10.48 -3.17
CA ARG A 177 -18.37 -9.01 -3.06
C ARG A 177 -19.40 -8.56 -2.03
N LEU A 178 -20.47 -9.34 -1.81
CA LEU A 178 -21.47 -9.02 -0.77
C LEU A 178 -20.92 -9.10 0.65
N THR A 179 -19.80 -9.81 0.86
CA THR A 179 -19.13 -9.89 2.16
C THR A 179 -18.07 -8.80 2.34
N GLN A 180 -17.82 -7.97 1.32
CA GLN A 180 -16.83 -6.91 1.37
C GLN A 180 -17.28 -5.81 2.36
N PRO A 181 -16.41 -5.39 3.30
CA PRO A 181 -16.67 -4.24 4.16
C PRO A 181 -16.96 -2.96 3.36
N PHE A 182 -17.80 -2.08 3.91
CA PHE A 182 -18.18 -0.82 3.27
C PHE A 182 -16.94 0.04 2.94
N LYS A 183 -16.92 0.60 1.71
CA LYS A 183 -15.87 1.54 1.25
C LYS A 183 -15.97 2.88 1.98
N ASP A 184 -14.83 3.52 2.18
CA ASP A 184 -14.72 4.87 2.72
C ASP A 184 -15.12 5.84 1.59
N ARG A 185 -16.41 6.06 1.40
CA ARG A 185 -16.89 7.02 0.40
C ARG A 185 -16.88 8.41 1.02
N GLY A 186 -16.05 9.29 0.47
CA GLY A 186 -16.32 10.72 0.49
C GLY A 186 -17.50 11.07 -0.43
N PRO A 187 -18.00 12.32 -0.41
CA PRO A 187 -18.93 12.79 -1.45
C PRO A 187 -18.29 12.55 -2.82
N VAL A 188 -19.10 12.15 -3.79
CA VAL A 188 -18.66 11.93 -5.18
C VAL A 188 -18.04 13.24 -5.68
N GLN A 189 -16.72 13.27 -5.87
CA GLN A 189 -16.11 14.31 -6.68
C GLN A 189 -16.63 14.10 -8.10
N GLU A 190 -17.22 15.14 -8.69
CA GLU A 190 -17.58 15.15 -10.10
C GLU A 190 -16.36 14.69 -10.90
N ALA A 191 -16.57 13.73 -11.80
CA ALA A 191 -15.52 13.19 -12.64
C ALA A 191 -14.92 14.35 -13.45
N VAL A 192 -13.75 14.82 -13.04
CA VAL A 192 -12.95 15.69 -13.88
C VAL A 192 -12.44 14.81 -15.00
N ASP A 193 -13.01 14.97 -16.19
CA ASP A 193 -12.60 14.32 -17.44
C ASP A 193 -11.13 14.66 -17.73
N SER A 194 -10.23 13.93 -17.09
CA SER A 194 -8.80 13.97 -17.32
C SER A 194 -8.43 12.67 -18.00
N LEU A 195 -8.38 12.68 -19.33
CA LEU A 195 -7.76 11.65 -20.17
C LEU A 195 -6.23 11.54 -19.98
N SER A 196 -5.66 12.27 -19.01
CA SER A 196 -4.28 12.07 -18.57
C SER A 196 -4.29 11.02 -17.45
N PRO A 197 -3.42 9.99 -17.48
CA PRO A 197 -3.17 9.19 -16.28
C PRO A 197 -2.91 10.17 -15.13
N PRO A 198 -3.52 9.97 -13.94
CA PRO A 198 -3.50 10.98 -12.90
C PRO A 198 -2.05 11.37 -12.68
N ASN A 199 -1.69 12.60 -13.06
CA ASN A 199 -0.35 13.12 -12.84
C ASN A 199 -0.24 13.31 -11.33
N PHE A 200 0.22 12.24 -10.69
CA PHE A 200 0.49 12.01 -9.29
C PHE A 200 1.26 13.19 -8.68
N ARG A 201 0.57 14.07 -7.93
CA ARG A 201 1.21 15.16 -7.19
C ARG A 201 1.36 14.71 -5.74
N ALA A 202 2.60 14.54 -5.28
CA ALA A 202 2.83 14.41 -3.86
C ALA A 202 2.40 15.71 -3.17
N ARG A 203 1.46 15.67 -2.21
CA ARG A 203 1.10 16.83 -1.39
C ARG A 203 2.24 17.35 -0.51
N HIS A 204 3.34 16.60 -0.40
CA HIS A 204 4.43 16.85 0.54
C HIS A 204 5.78 16.98 -0.16
N ARG A 205 6.70 17.72 0.48
CA ARG A 205 8.06 17.94 -0.02
C ARG A 205 8.84 16.62 -0.01
N ILE A 206 9.19 16.13 -1.19
CA ILE A 206 10.06 14.96 -1.37
C ILE A 206 11.52 15.44 -1.31
N PRO A 207 12.43 14.74 -0.59
CA PRO A 207 13.85 15.09 -0.62
C PRO A 207 14.42 15.01 -2.05
N SER A 208 15.27 15.97 -2.44
CA SER A 208 15.73 16.16 -3.82
C SER A 208 16.45 14.96 -4.43
N ILE A 209 17.12 14.14 -3.60
CA ILE A 209 17.77 12.90 -4.04
C ILE A 209 16.78 11.88 -4.63
N TYR A 210 15.51 11.93 -4.23
CA TYR A 210 14.45 11.08 -4.76
C TYR A 210 13.72 11.71 -5.96
N LEU A 211 14.02 12.98 -6.32
CA LEU A 211 13.43 13.68 -7.47
C LEU A 211 14.20 13.46 -8.78
N ASN A 212 15.51 13.18 -8.73
CA ASN A 212 16.39 13.30 -9.89
C ASN A 212 16.74 11.98 -10.62
N ASN A 213 16.35 10.81 -10.11
CA ASN A 213 16.86 9.52 -10.61
C ASN A 213 15.79 8.54 -11.13
N GLU A 214 14.79 8.98 -11.89
CA GLU A 214 14.03 8.19 -12.91
C GLU A 214 12.78 8.96 -13.35
N PRO A 215 12.34 8.81 -14.62
CA PRO A 215 11.13 9.45 -15.10
C PRO A 215 9.93 8.85 -14.33
N LYS A 216 9.18 9.72 -13.63
CA LYS A 216 7.90 9.44 -12.96
C LYS A 216 7.95 8.67 -11.62
N LYS A 217 8.93 8.96 -10.75
CA LYS A 217 8.86 8.63 -9.30
C LYS A 217 7.89 9.55 -8.57
N THR A 218 6.65 9.55 -9.00
CA THR A 218 5.60 10.32 -8.37
C THR A 218 4.89 9.46 -7.33
N PHE A 219 4.95 9.88 -6.08
CA PHE A 219 4.21 9.24 -4.99
C PHE A 219 2.71 9.39 -5.26
N PRO A 220 1.89 8.33 -5.08
CA PRO A 220 0.45 8.42 -5.31
C PRO A 220 -0.17 9.50 -4.45
N ASP A 221 -0.97 10.37 -5.08
CA ASP A 221 -1.73 11.39 -4.37
C ASP A 221 -2.81 10.73 -3.52
N ILE A 222 -3.09 11.41 -2.42
CA ILE A 222 -4.04 11.08 -1.39
C ILE A 222 -5.45 11.18 -1.99
N PHE A 223 -6.17 10.07 -2.06
CA PHE A 223 -7.63 10.17 -2.13
C PHE A 223 -8.08 10.95 -0.88
N SER A 224 -8.88 12.01 -1.05
CA SER A 224 -9.38 12.78 0.07
C SER A 224 -10.29 11.92 0.94
N LEU A 225 -9.72 11.33 1.99
CA LEU A 225 -10.46 10.69 3.07
C LEU A 225 -11.22 11.76 3.84
N THR A 226 -12.46 12.00 3.42
CA THR A 226 -13.38 12.97 4.05
C THR A 226 -14.29 12.33 5.09
N SER A 227 -14.23 11.00 5.22
CA SER A 227 -15.13 10.21 6.06
C SER A 227 -14.46 9.79 7.37
N LYS A 228 -15.03 10.19 8.52
CA LYS A 228 -14.72 9.63 9.85
C LYS A 228 -15.29 8.21 10.06
N LYS A 229 -15.57 7.46 8.99
CA LYS A 229 -16.21 6.13 9.01
C LYS A 229 -15.57 5.23 7.95
N GLY A 230 -15.24 4.00 8.35
CA GLY A 230 -14.92 2.88 7.46
C GLY A 230 -13.52 2.26 7.66
N PHE A 231 -12.98 1.58 6.64
CA PHE A 231 -11.80 0.72 6.74
C PHE A 231 -10.52 1.49 7.11
N SER A 232 -10.28 2.70 6.61
CA SER A 232 -9.12 3.52 6.99
C SER A 232 -9.10 3.92 8.47
N GLN A 233 -10.27 4.13 9.09
CA GLN A 233 -10.38 4.51 10.49
C GLN A 233 -9.88 3.42 11.45
N LEU A 234 -10.15 2.15 11.11
CA LEU A 234 -9.75 1.01 11.92
C LEU A 234 -8.32 0.53 11.60
N ASN A 235 -7.70 1.08 10.56
CA ASN A 235 -6.42 0.62 10.03
C ASN A 235 -5.53 1.82 9.69
N SER A 236 -5.29 2.68 10.69
CA SER A 236 -4.54 3.93 10.52
C SER A 236 -3.09 3.75 10.05
N GLN A 237 -2.55 2.54 10.20
CA GLN A 237 -1.18 2.17 9.84
C GLN A 237 -1.02 1.78 8.36
N ALA A 238 -2.13 1.52 7.68
CA ALA A 238 -2.11 1.03 6.31
C ALA A 238 -2.06 2.20 5.31
N PRO A 239 -1.12 2.19 4.36
CA PRO A 239 -1.08 3.21 3.33
C PRO A 239 -2.16 2.97 2.26
N PHE A 240 -2.50 4.02 1.51
CA PHE A 240 -3.40 3.98 0.34
C PHE A 240 -4.89 3.69 0.64
N VAL A 241 -5.28 3.66 1.91
CA VAL A 241 -6.56 3.09 2.30
C VAL A 241 -7.73 4.03 2.03
N ASN A 242 -8.59 3.65 1.09
CA ASN A 242 -10.00 4.09 1.04
C ASN A 242 -10.98 2.91 1.00
N SER A 243 -10.49 1.69 0.78
CA SER A 243 -11.29 0.46 0.77
C SER A 243 -10.38 -0.77 0.70
N ILE A 244 -10.92 -1.92 1.10
CA ILE A 244 -10.26 -3.20 0.83
C ILE A 244 -10.21 -3.46 -0.70
N SER A 245 -9.10 -3.99 -1.21
CA SER A 245 -8.87 -4.28 -2.63
C SER A 245 -9.94 -5.19 -3.24
N GLY A 246 -10.81 -4.62 -4.08
CA GLY A 246 -11.81 -5.37 -4.85
C GLY A 246 -11.18 -6.34 -5.86
N THR A 247 -10.03 -5.95 -6.44
CA THR A 247 -9.24 -6.81 -7.33
C THR A 247 -8.77 -8.08 -6.63
N THR A 248 -8.42 -7.99 -5.34
CA THR A 248 -8.01 -9.17 -4.55
C THR A 248 -9.21 -10.10 -4.28
N TYR A 249 -10.41 -9.55 -4.07
CA TYR A 249 -11.64 -10.34 -3.98
C TYR A 249 -11.93 -11.10 -5.28
N GLU A 250 -11.80 -10.44 -6.42
CA GLU A 250 -11.93 -11.08 -7.74
C GLU A 250 -10.89 -12.19 -7.92
N PHE A 251 -9.64 -11.91 -7.55
CA PHE A 251 -8.58 -12.92 -7.60
C PHE A 251 -8.91 -14.16 -6.77
N CYS A 252 -9.54 -14.04 -5.59
CA CYS A 252 -9.94 -15.20 -4.80
C CYS A 252 -10.89 -16.14 -5.58
N VAL A 253 -11.78 -15.57 -6.39
CA VAL A 253 -12.65 -16.34 -7.29
C VAL A 253 -11.82 -17.02 -8.37
N PHE A 254 -10.95 -16.28 -9.07
CA PHE A 254 -10.08 -16.86 -10.09
C PHE A 254 -9.15 -17.93 -9.52
N ALA A 255 -8.59 -17.75 -8.32
CA ALA A 255 -7.72 -18.70 -7.64
C ALA A 255 -8.44 -20.03 -7.40
N LYS A 256 -9.69 -20.00 -6.92
CA LYS A 256 -10.53 -21.20 -6.78
C LYS A 256 -10.73 -21.93 -8.11
N HIS A 257 -11.05 -21.21 -9.18
CA HIS A 257 -11.26 -21.81 -10.49
C HIS A 257 -9.95 -22.30 -11.13
N PHE A 258 -8.85 -21.60 -10.90
CA PHE A 258 -7.53 -21.98 -11.37
C PHE A 258 -7.04 -23.24 -10.67
N ALA A 259 -7.28 -23.38 -9.36
CA ALA A 259 -7.00 -24.61 -8.62
C ALA A 259 -7.71 -25.82 -9.25
N ARG A 260 -8.99 -25.66 -9.63
CA ARG A 260 -9.76 -26.70 -10.34
C ARG A 260 -9.16 -27.02 -11.71
N TYR A 261 -8.74 -26.01 -12.46
CA TYR A 261 -8.10 -26.17 -13.77
C TYR A 261 -6.78 -26.96 -13.68
N LEU A 262 -6.02 -26.80 -12.60
CA LEU A 262 -4.75 -27.49 -12.38
C LEU A 262 -4.90 -28.89 -11.77
N LYS A 263 -6.02 -29.17 -11.10
CA LYS A 263 -6.23 -30.38 -10.28
C LYS A 263 -5.94 -31.69 -11.01
N ASP A 264 -6.27 -31.77 -12.30
CA ASP A 264 -6.10 -33.00 -13.10
C ASP A 264 -4.71 -33.08 -13.75
N LYS A 265 -3.90 -32.01 -13.67
CA LYS A 265 -2.60 -31.89 -14.35
C LYS A 265 -1.41 -31.92 -13.37
N TYR A 266 -1.65 -31.59 -12.11
CA TYR A 266 -0.60 -31.37 -11.11
C TYR A 266 -0.97 -31.99 -9.76
N SER A 267 0.03 -32.30 -8.94
CA SER A 267 -0.22 -32.68 -7.54
C SER A 267 -0.83 -31.50 -6.76
N LEU A 268 -1.40 -31.78 -5.59
CA LEU A 268 -1.92 -30.74 -4.69
C LEU A 268 -0.83 -29.72 -4.33
N GLU A 269 0.39 -30.21 -4.02
CA GLU A 269 1.53 -29.36 -3.69
C GLU A 269 1.91 -28.44 -4.85
N GLN A 270 2.02 -28.98 -6.07
CA GLN A 270 2.34 -28.20 -7.28
C GLN A 270 1.24 -27.18 -7.60
N THR A 271 -0.02 -27.56 -7.43
CA THR A 271 -1.17 -26.67 -7.60
C THR A 271 -1.07 -25.50 -6.62
N GLN A 272 -0.73 -25.80 -5.37
CA GLN A 272 -0.55 -24.80 -4.32
C GLN A 272 0.63 -23.86 -4.61
N THR A 273 1.74 -24.38 -5.11
CA THR A 273 2.89 -23.57 -5.56
C THR A 273 2.47 -22.61 -6.67
N HIS A 274 1.76 -23.08 -7.70
CA HIS A 274 1.31 -22.22 -8.80
C HIS A 274 0.33 -21.13 -8.33
N LEU A 275 -0.59 -21.46 -7.43
CA LEU A 275 -1.53 -20.50 -6.85
C LEU A 275 -0.82 -19.40 -6.06
N ASN A 276 0.10 -19.78 -5.17
CA ASN A 276 0.88 -18.84 -4.37
C ASN A 276 1.75 -17.95 -5.26
N ASN A 277 2.39 -18.52 -6.29
CA ASN A 277 3.19 -17.75 -7.24
C ASN A 277 2.36 -16.68 -7.95
N VAL A 278 1.16 -17.02 -8.45
CA VAL A 278 0.28 -16.03 -9.11
C VAL A 278 -0.19 -14.97 -8.11
N ALA A 279 -0.57 -15.37 -6.89
CA ALA A 279 -0.99 -14.44 -5.84
C ALA A 279 0.10 -13.44 -5.47
N LYS A 280 1.35 -13.90 -5.35
CA LYS A 280 2.53 -13.06 -5.06
C LYS A 280 2.84 -12.10 -6.21
N VAL A 281 2.81 -12.58 -7.45
CA VAL A 281 2.99 -11.71 -8.63
C VAL A 281 1.91 -10.63 -8.68
N MET A 282 0.65 -11.00 -8.45
CA MET A 282 -0.45 -10.04 -8.43
C MET A 282 -0.28 -9.00 -7.32
N SER A 283 0.03 -9.43 -6.11
CA SER A 283 0.20 -8.55 -4.95
C SER A 283 1.30 -7.53 -5.20
N ASN A 284 2.48 -7.98 -5.62
CA ASN A 284 3.60 -7.10 -5.96
C ASN A 284 3.28 -6.19 -7.16
N PHE A 285 2.57 -6.68 -8.18
CA PHE A 285 2.18 -5.85 -9.33
C PHE A 285 1.22 -4.72 -8.95
N MET A 286 0.27 -4.99 -8.06
CA MET A 286 -0.65 -3.98 -7.54
C MET A 286 0.06 -2.95 -6.66
N MET A 287 0.98 -3.39 -5.80
CA MET A 287 1.74 -2.54 -4.89
C MET A 287 2.77 -1.66 -5.60
N LYS A 288 3.46 -2.19 -6.62
CA LYS A 288 4.45 -1.44 -7.42
C LYS A 288 3.88 -0.14 -7.98
N ASN A 289 2.63 -0.18 -8.43
CA ASN A 289 1.96 0.98 -9.02
C ASN A 289 1.43 1.97 -7.96
N GLY A 290 1.53 1.63 -6.67
CA GLY A 290 1.13 2.50 -5.56
C GLY A 290 -0.39 2.68 -5.43
N TYR A 291 -1.19 1.78 -6.02
CA TYR A 291 -2.66 1.82 -5.91
C TYR A 291 -3.19 0.96 -4.77
N HIS A 292 -2.41 0.00 -4.29
CA HIS A 292 -2.79 -0.94 -3.25
C HIS A 292 -1.65 -1.11 -2.26
N SER A 293 -2.00 -1.35 -1.00
CA SER A 293 -1.01 -1.75 0.02
C SER A 293 -0.99 -3.26 0.22
N MET A 294 0.14 -3.78 0.71
CA MET A 294 0.21 -5.19 1.12
C MET A 294 -0.85 -5.49 2.18
N PHE A 295 -1.10 -4.51 3.04
CA PHE A 295 -2.12 -4.61 4.08
C PHE A 295 -3.51 -4.88 3.52
N GLU A 296 -3.94 -4.11 2.51
CA GLU A 296 -5.25 -4.30 1.88
C GLU A 296 -5.40 -5.70 1.31
N VAL A 297 -4.34 -6.21 0.68
CA VAL A 297 -4.31 -7.54 0.07
C VAL A 297 -4.39 -8.63 1.15
N VAL A 298 -3.52 -8.58 2.16
CA VAL A 298 -3.51 -9.54 3.27
C VAL A 298 -4.86 -9.53 4.01
N LYS A 299 -5.44 -8.35 4.26
CA LYS A 299 -6.72 -8.21 4.94
C LYS A 299 -7.90 -8.84 4.20
N VAL A 300 -7.80 -9.03 2.88
CA VAL A 300 -8.80 -9.78 2.10
C VAL A 300 -8.70 -11.27 2.44
N PHE A 301 -7.49 -11.83 2.36
CA PHE A 301 -7.25 -13.25 2.65
C PHE A 301 -7.50 -13.59 4.12
N GLU A 302 -7.42 -12.60 5.03
CA GLU A 302 -7.76 -12.79 6.44
C GLU A 302 -9.27 -12.85 6.72
N GLN A 303 -10.12 -12.37 5.81
CA GLN A 303 -11.57 -12.34 6.02
C GLN A 303 -12.14 -13.75 6.18
N PRO A 304 -12.98 -14.01 7.20
CA PRO A 304 -13.58 -15.33 7.42
C PRO A 304 -14.31 -15.87 6.19
N ALA A 305 -15.09 -15.04 5.50
CA ALA A 305 -15.82 -15.44 4.30
C ALA A 305 -14.90 -15.81 3.12
N VAL A 306 -13.77 -15.11 2.98
CA VAL A 306 -12.77 -15.42 1.93
C VAL A 306 -12.03 -16.71 2.26
N LYS A 307 -11.61 -16.89 3.52
CA LYS A 307 -10.99 -18.14 4.00
C LYS A 307 -11.91 -19.32 3.74
N GLU A 308 -13.16 -19.23 4.19
CA GLU A 308 -14.15 -20.30 3.98
C GLU A 308 -14.39 -20.58 2.49
N PHE A 309 -14.46 -19.54 1.66
CA PHE A 309 -14.64 -19.68 0.21
C PHE A 309 -13.48 -20.44 -0.47
N LEU A 310 -12.24 -20.15 -0.06
CA LEU A 310 -11.02 -20.78 -0.59
C LEU A 310 -10.81 -22.20 -0.03
N GLU A 311 -11.03 -22.39 1.27
CA GLU A 311 -10.88 -23.67 1.97
C GLU A 311 -11.80 -24.76 1.40
N ARG A 312 -13.04 -24.41 1.01
CA ARG A 312 -13.97 -25.32 0.31
C ARG A 312 -13.39 -25.91 -0.98
N SER A 313 -12.32 -25.33 -1.50
CA SER A 313 -11.64 -25.78 -2.73
C SER A 313 -10.19 -26.19 -2.49
N ASN A 314 -9.79 -26.41 -1.22
CA ASN A 314 -8.43 -26.74 -0.80
C ASN A 314 -7.38 -25.71 -1.28
N VAL A 315 -7.76 -24.43 -1.33
CA VAL A 315 -6.85 -23.34 -1.69
C VAL A 315 -6.38 -22.63 -0.44
N VAL A 316 -5.07 -22.55 -0.24
CA VAL A 316 -4.45 -21.80 0.87
C VAL A 316 -3.47 -20.78 0.29
N ILE A 317 -3.79 -19.49 0.32
CA ILE A 317 -2.89 -18.46 -0.24
C ILE A 317 -1.84 -18.07 0.80
N ASP A 318 -0.57 -18.28 0.46
CA ASP A 318 0.58 -17.80 1.23
C ASP A 318 1.31 -16.71 0.45
N LEU A 319 1.32 -15.50 1.02
CA LEU A 319 1.97 -14.32 0.46
C LEU A 319 3.34 -14.03 1.09
N LYS A 320 3.87 -14.89 1.96
CA LYS A 320 5.21 -14.71 2.53
C LYS A 320 6.24 -14.81 1.42
N ASP A 321 6.92 -13.71 1.14
CA ASP A 321 8.00 -13.63 0.17
C ASP A 321 9.36 -13.47 0.82
N SER A 322 10.39 -13.75 0.03
CA SER A 322 11.76 -13.39 0.37
C SER A 322 11.87 -11.86 0.45
N ILE A 323 12.27 -11.37 1.62
CA ILE A 323 12.36 -9.94 1.88
C ILE A 323 13.74 -9.42 1.48
N TYR A 324 13.74 -8.32 0.74
CA TYR A 324 14.95 -7.60 0.38
C TYR A 324 15.28 -6.57 1.47
N LEU A 325 16.48 -6.66 2.02
CA LEU A 325 16.98 -5.70 3.02
C LEU A 325 17.13 -4.29 2.43
N MET A 326 17.58 -4.17 1.18
CA MET A 326 17.83 -2.88 0.52
C MET A 326 16.61 -1.93 0.53
N PRO A 327 15.39 -2.36 0.15
CA PRO A 327 14.17 -1.56 0.31
C PRO A 327 13.90 -1.05 1.72
N VAL A 328 14.22 -1.86 2.74
CA VAL A 328 14.03 -1.48 4.14
C VAL A 328 14.96 -0.31 4.48
N LEU A 329 16.23 -0.43 4.10
CA LEU A 329 17.22 0.62 4.35
C LEU A 329 16.93 1.90 3.55
N GLU A 330 16.49 1.79 2.29
CA GLU A 330 16.08 2.95 1.49
C GLU A 330 14.87 3.69 2.10
N ALA A 331 13.90 2.93 2.62
CA ALA A 331 12.72 3.49 3.26
C ALA A 331 13.05 4.13 4.63
N ALA A 332 13.98 3.54 5.37
CA ALA A 332 14.50 4.11 6.61
C ALA A 332 15.26 5.42 6.37
N GLU A 333 16.14 5.44 5.34
CA GLU A 333 16.84 6.67 4.96
C GLU A 333 15.85 7.77 4.56
N TYR A 334 14.83 7.43 3.76
CA TYR A 334 13.77 8.36 3.38
C TYR A 334 13.03 8.91 4.60
N SER A 335 12.61 8.03 5.51
CA SER A 335 11.92 8.39 6.76
C SER A 335 12.76 9.41 7.55
N ARG A 336 14.03 9.07 7.79
CA ARG A 336 14.99 9.92 8.49
C ARG A 336 15.12 11.31 7.85
N LEU A 337 15.24 11.39 6.52
CA LEU A 337 15.39 12.65 5.80
C LEU A 337 14.12 13.51 5.89
N VAL A 338 12.94 12.90 5.73
CA VAL A 338 11.65 13.59 5.84
C VAL A 338 11.46 14.14 7.26
N THR A 339 11.70 13.34 8.30
CA THR A 339 11.59 13.80 9.70
C THR A 339 12.55 14.96 9.99
N ILE A 340 13.80 14.90 9.50
CA ILE A 340 14.75 16.00 9.68
C ILE A 340 14.23 17.27 8.98
N MET A 341 13.75 17.16 7.74
CA MET A 341 13.20 18.29 7.00
C MET A 341 11.98 18.89 7.69
N GLU A 342 11.08 18.06 8.20
CA GLU A 342 9.88 18.50 8.92
C GLU A 342 10.24 19.21 10.23
N ASN A 343 11.14 18.64 11.04
CA ASN A 343 11.64 19.27 12.26
C ASN A 343 12.31 20.62 11.95
N MET A 344 13.13 20.70 10.90
CA MET A 344 13.76 21.96 10.49
C MET A 344 12.73 23.00 10.04
N ASN A 345 11.67 22.60 9.35
CA ASN A 345 10.61 23.53 8.94
C ASN A 345 9.83 24.06 10.16
N VAL A 346 9.54 23.21 11.15
CA VAL A 346 8.92 23.63 12.42
C VAL A 346 9.82 24.65 13.12
N GLU A 347 11.10 24.35 13.30
CA GLU A 347 12.06 25.28 13.92
C GLU A 347 12.15 26.63 13.17
N ILE A 348 12.08 26.62 11.83
CA ILE A 348 12.08 27.83 11.01
C ILE A 348 10.79 28.63 11.22
N ASN A 349 9.63 27.97 11.21
CA ASN A 349 8.33 28.62 11.38
C ASN A 349 8.17 29.22 12.79
N GLU A 350 8.60 28.51 13.82
CA GLU A 350 8.64 28.98 15.21
C GLU A 350 9.54 30.22 15.35
N ARG A 351 10.75 30.19 14.76
CA ARG A 351 11.69 31.32 14.79
C ARG A 351 11.22 32.53 13.98
N ALA A 352 10.50 32.29 12.91
CA ALA A 352 9.96 33.34 12.07
C ALA A 352 8.63 33.91 12.60
N GLY A 353 8.06 33.34 13.66
CA GLY A 353 6.74 33.72 14.19
C GLY A 353 5.61 33.50 13.20
N LEU A 354 5.77 32.54 12.27
CA LEU A 354 4.89 32.33 11.11
C LEU A 354 3.72 31.37 11.37
N ASP A 355 3.69 30.67 12.52
CA ASP A 355 2.65 29.68 12.84
C ASP A 355 1.24 30.27 12.73
N ASP A 356 1.05 31.53 13.12
CA ASP A 356 -0.26 32.20 13.12
C ASP A 356 -0.72 32.64 11.70
N GLY A 357 0.19 32.67 10.72
CA GLY A 357 -0.08 33.10 9.34
C GLY A 357 -0.30 31.94 8.36
N LEU A 358 0.35 30.80 8.59
CA LEU A 358 0.19 29.59 7.77
C LEU A 358 -1.14 28.88 8.06
N GLU A 359 -1.58 28.79 9.32
CA GLU A 359 -2.91 28.27 9.66
C GLU A 359 -4.04 29.12 9.04
N LYS A 360 -3.90 30.44 9.03
CA LYS A 360 -4.87 31.35 8.38
C LYS A 360 -4.84 31.24 6.86
N MET A 361 -3.69 31.00 6.23
CA MET A 361 -3.60 30.74 4.80
C MET A 361 -4.19 29.38 4.42
N GLN A 362 -3.90 28.33 5.20
CA GLN A 362 -4.45 26.99 5.00
C GLN A 362 -5.98 26.98 5.19
N GLN A 363 -6.49 27.65 6.24
CA GLN A 363 -7.91 27.87 6.45
C GLN A 363 -8.54 28.73 5.34
N SER A 364 -7.83 29.73 4.80
CA SER A 364 -8.32 30.52 3.65
C SER A 364 -8.38 29.72 2.34
N TYR A 365 -7.48 28.74 2.17
CA TYR A 365 -7.45 27.83 1.02
C TYR A 365 -8.56 26.77 1.12
N ASP A 366 -8.80 26.24 2.33
CA ASP A 366 -9.86 25.28 2.62
C ASP A 366 -11.25 25.95 2.69
N SER A 367 -11.34 27.22 3.12
CA SER A 367 -12.57 28.02 3.10
C SER A 367 -12.84 28.66 1.75
N GLY A 368 -11.84 28.78 0.87
CA GLY A 368 -12.01 29.24 -0.52
C GLY A 368 -12.79 28.25 -1.40
N TYR A 369 -13.03 27.03 -0.92
CA TYR A 369 -13.94 26.05 -1.50
C TYR A 369 -15.28 25.94 -0.74
N SER A 370 -15.56 26.87 0.18
CA SER A 370 -16.89 27.06 0.75
C SER A 370 -17.66 28.06 -0.11
N SER A 371 -18.60 27.55 -0.89
CA SER A 371 -19.70 28.23 -1.59
C SER A 371 -19.93 29.70 -1.19
N ASP A 372 -19.40 30.64 -1.98
CA ASP A 372 -19.90 32.02 -2.06
C ASP A 372 -19.38 32.71 -3.34
N GLU A 373 -19.57 32.04 -4.49
CA GLU A 373 -19.72 32.71 -5.78
C GLU A 373 -21.15 32.51 -6.29
N ASP A 374 -22.11 33.13 -5.59
CA ASP A 374 -23.42 33.45 -6.21
C ASP A 374 -23.96 34.80 -5.69
N LYS A 375 -23.06 35.80 -5.65
CA LYS A 375 -23.42 37.21 -5.52
C LYS A 375 -22.63 38.06 -6.50
N SER A 376 -22.94 37.91 -7.79
CA SER A 376 -22.79 39.00 -8.74
C SER A 376 -24.18 39.34 -9.32
N PRO A 377 -24.68 40.57 -9.15
CA PRO A 377 -26.04 40.95 -9.50
C PRO A 377 -26.14 41.27 -10.98
N ASP A 378 -25.95 40.30 -11.89
CA ASP A 378 -26.09 40.56 -13.34
C ASP A 378 -26.37 39.31 -14.19
N ARG A 379 -27.24 38.40 -13.72
CA ARG A 379 -27.90 37.39 -14.58
C ARG A 379 -29.38 37.26 -14.27
N ALA A 380 -30.07 38.39 -14.23
CA ALA A 380 -31.53 38.46 -14.30
C ALA A 380 -31.97 38.93 -15.70
N CYS A 381 -31.64 38.17 -16.74
CA CYS A 381 -32.35 38.22 -18.03
C CYS A 381 -31.81 37.11 -18.93
N TYR A 382 -32.67 36.12 -19.20
CA TYR A 382 -32.67 35.11 -20.28
C TYR A 382 -33.00 33.71 -19.76
N ASN A 383 -34.22 33.56 -19.24
CA ASN A 383 -34.99 32.33 -19.35
C ASN A 383 -36.48 32.65 -19.17
N LYS A 384 -37.07 33.27 -20.20
CA LYS A 384 -38.50 33.19 -20.47
C LYS A 384 -38.68 32.90 -21.95
N ASN A 385 -39.58 31.97 -22.22
CA ASN A 385 -40.02 31.48 -23.54
C ASN A 385 -39.16 30.35 -24.10
N ILE A 386 -39.57 29.10 -23.79
CA ILE A 386 -40.23 28.23 -24.77
C ILE A 386 -40.95 27.12 -23.98
N LYS A 387 -42.26 27.31 -23.78
CA LYS A 387 -43.21 26.21 -23.64
C LYS A 387 -44.28 26.43 -24.72
N LYS A 388 -44.40 25.44 -25.59
CA LYS A 388 -45.62 25.03 -26.33
C LYS A 388 -46.24 26.08 -27.27
N SER A 389 -46.13 25.82 -28.57
CA SER A 389 -47.32 25.81 -29.42
C SER A 389 -47.41 24.46 -30.14
N LYS A 390 -48.49 23.73 -29.86
CA LYS A 390 -49.11 22.80 -30.80
C LYS A 390 -50.29 23.58 -31.39
N ARG A 391 -50.34 23.68 -32.71
CA ARG A 391 -51.54 23.48 -33.52
C ARG A 391 -51.10 22.84 -34.82
#